data_AF-A0A379N3U3-F1
#
_entry.id   AF-A0A379N3U3-F1
#
_cell.length_a   1.000
_cell.length_b   1.000
_cell.length_c   1.000
_cell.angle_alpha   90.00
_cell.angle_beta   90.00
_cell.angle_gamma   90.00
#
_symmetry.space_group_name_H-M   'P 1'
#
loop_
_entity.id
_entity.type
_entity.pdbx_description
1 polymer ?
#
loop_
_entity_poly.entity_id
_entity_poly.type
_entity_poly.pdbx_seq_one_letter_code
_entity_poly.pdbx_strand_id
1 'polypeptide(L)' 'MNGRDLALAARELHDTLRVLFITGYPEAALEGVALSGPDMQLLTKPFTMEALAERIRRMMAPD' A
#
# COMPACT_ATOMS: atom_id res chain seq x y z
N MET A 1 4.86 11.17 -12.85
CA MET A 1 5.06 9.95 -12.06
C MET A 1 4.40 10.16 -10.70
N ASN A 2 3.36 9.41 -10.39
CA ASN A 2 2.68 9.42 -9.09
C ASN A 2 3.13 8.22 -8.22
N GLY A 3 2.61 8.10 -6.99
CA GLY A 3 2.98 7.01 -6.10
C GLY A 3 2.67 5.60 -6.65
N ARG A 4 1.62 5.46 -7.46
CA ARG A 4 1.28 4.19 -8.13
C ARG A 4 2.32 3.86 -9.21
N ASP A 5 2.68 4.82 -10.07
CA ASP A 5 3.68 4.61 -11.11
C ASP A 5 5.03 4.16 -10.50
N LEU A 6 5.42 4.77 -9.38
CA LEU A 6 6.62 4.40 -8.64
C LEU A 6 6.54 2.97 -8.08
N ALA A 7 5.41 2.60 -7.47
CA ALA A 7 5.21 1.27 -6.91
C ALA A 7 5.24 0.17 -7.99
N LEU A 8 4.64 0.45 -9.17
CA LEU A 8 4.69 -0.45 -10.32
C LEU A 8 6.12 -0.64 -10.82
N ALA A 9 6.86 0.47 -11.06
CA ALA A 9 8.25 0.41 -11.48
C ALA A 9 9.16 -0.30 -10.46
N ALA A 10 8.92 -0.11 -9.17
CA ALA A 10 9.69 -0.81 -8.12
C ALA A 10 9.41 -2.32 -8.11
N ARG A 11 8.18 -2.73 -8.43
CA ARG A 11 7.81 -4.16 -8.52
C ARG A 11 8.33 -4.83 -9.77
N GLU A 12 8.50 -4.11 -10.88
CA GLU A 12 9.22 -4.63 -12.06
C GLU A 12 10.67 -5.03 -11.73
N LEU A 13 11.26 -4.42 -10.69
CA LEU A 13 12.60 -4.74 -10.20
C LEU A 13 12.60 -5.77 -9.06
N HIS A 14 11.48 -5.85 -8.32
CA HIS A 14 11.32 -6.69 -7.13
C HIS A 14 9.92 -7.29 -7.08
N ASP A 15 9.74 -8.45 -7.70
CA ASP A 15 8.42 -9.11 -7.87
C ASP A 15 7.63 -9.28 -6.55
N THR A 16 8.34 -9.54 -5.45
CA THR A 16 7.78 -9.80 -4.11
C THR A 16 7.66 -8.56 -3.23
N LEU A 17 7.92 -7.37 -3.76
CA LEU A 17 7.88 -6.13 -2.99
C LEU A 17 6.43 -5.81 -2.56
N ARG A 18 6.24 -5.80 -1.24
CA ARG A 18 4.98 -5.41 -0.59
C ARG A 18 4.91 -3.88 -0.47
N VAL A 19 3.78 -3.29 -0.84
CA VAL A 19 3.61 -1.84 -0.93
C VAL A 19 2.43 -1.38 -0.09
N LEU A 20 2.67 -0.45 0.84
CA LEU A 20 1.62 0.22 1.62
C LEU A 20 1.47 1.67 1.15
N PHE A 21 0.37 1.98 0.50
CA PHE A 21 0.00 3.34 0.15
C PHE A 21 -0.59 4.07 1.35
N ILE A 22 -0.22 5.34 1.52
CA ILE A 22 -0.76 6.21 2.57
C ILE A 22 -1.36 7.46 1.92
N THR A 23 -2.61 7.77 2.24
CA THR A 23 -3.31 8.92 1.63
C THR A 23 -4.20 9.67 2.61
N GLY A 24 -4.38 10.97 2.40
CA GLY A 24 -5.38 11.78 3.10
C GLY A 24 -6.59 12.13 2.22
N TYR A 25 -6.68 11.57 1.01
CA TYR A 25 -7.80 11.81 0.09
C TYR A 25 -8.95 10.80 0.31
N PRO A 26 -10.19 11.15 -0.07
CA PRO A 26 -11.34 10.26 0.04
C PRO A 26 -11.12 8.92 -0.68
N GLU A 27 -11.70 7.85 -0.14
CA GLU A 27 -11.52 6.47 -0.59
C GLU A 27 -11.89 6.26 -2.07
N ALA A 28 -12.87 7.03 -2.58
CA ALA A 28 -13.29 7.05 -3.98
C ALA A 28 -12.19 7.51 -4.96
N ALA A 29 -11.18 8.27 -4.52
CA ALA A 29 -10.04 8.65 -5.36
C ALA A 29 -9.01 7.53 -5.54
N LEU A 30 -9.22 6.37 -4.88
CA LEU A 30 -8.24 5.30 -4.74
C LEU A 30 -8.69 4.00 -5.39
N GLU A 31 -9.88 3.97 -5.99
CA GLU A 31 -10.41 2.82 -6.74
C GLU A 31 -9.41 2.30 -7.78
N GLY A 32 -8.50 3.14 -8.30
CA GLY A 32 -7.40 2.70 -9.16
C GLY A 32 -6.19 2.10 -8.44
N VAL A 33 -5.85 2.54 -7.23
CA VAL A 33 -4.56 2.27 -6.55
C VAL A 33 -4.52 0.90 -5.85
N ALA A 34 -5.65 0.38 -5.39
CA ALA A 34 -5.74 -0.88 -4.63
C ALA A 34 -5.91 -2.15 -5.48
N LEU A 35 -5.95 -2.05 -6.82
CA LEU A 35 -6.40 -3.12 -7.71
C LEU A 35 -5.32 -4.15 -8.14
N SER A 36 -4.30 -4.48 -7.34
CA SER A 36 -3.23 -5.36 -7.85
C SER A 36 -2.68 -6.45 -6.90
N GLY A 37 -3.50 -6.93 -5.97
CA GLY A 37 -3.24 -8.20 -5.25
C GLY A 37 -2.89 -8.03 -3.76
N PRO A 38 -2.69 -9.16 -3.03
CA PRO A 38 -2.51 -9.17 -1.57
C PRO A 38 -1.31 -8.36 -1.07
N ASP A 39 -0.32 -8.13 -1.94
CA ASP A 39 0.91 -7.41 -1.61
C ASP A 39 0.79 -5.89 -1.69
N MET A 40 -0.35 -5.34 -2.14
CA MET A 40 -0.59 -3.90 -2.18
C MET A 40 -1.75 -3.52 -1.27
N GLN A 41 -1.49 -2.64 -0.31
CA GLN A 41 -2.49 -2.20 0.67
C GLN A 41 -2.54 -0.68 0.79
N LEU A 42 -3.60 -0.19 1.43
CA LEU A 42 -3.87 1.23 1.62
C LEU A 42 -4.11 1.54 3.11
N LEU A 43 -3.60 2.67 3.57
CA LEU A 43 -3.86 3.26 4.88
C LEU A 43 -4.26 4.73 4.74
N THR A 44 -5.47 5.06 5.20
CA THR A 44 -6.00 6.43 5.16
C THR A 44 -5.55 7.23 6.36
N LYS A 45 -5.23 8.51 6.16
CA LYS A 45 -4.96 9.50 7.21
C LYS A 45 -6.27 10.09 7.76
N PRO A 46 -6.32 10.46 9.05
CA PRO A 46 -5.28 10.23 10.05
C PRO A 46 -5.25 8.76 10.51
N PHE A 47 -4.09 8.28 10.90
CA PHE A 47 -3.91 6.96 11.51
C PHE A 47 -3.02 7.07 12.75
N THR A 48 -3.16 6.11 13.67
CA THR A 48 -2.27 6.00 14.82
C THR A 48 -1.00 5.22 14.46
N MET A 49 0.04 5.35 15.28
CA MET A 49 1.28 4.60 15.06
C MET A 49 1.06 3.10 15.22
N GLU A 50 0.17 2.70 16.12
CA GLU A 50 -0.24 1.32 16.35
C GLU A 50 -0.91 0.75 15.10
N ALA A 51 -1.83 1.50 14.48
CA ALA A 51 -2.51 1.07 13.26
C ALA A 51 -1.53 0.88 12.09
N LEU A 52 -0.53 1.76 11.96
CA LEU A 52 0.55 1.61 10.97
C LEU A 52 1.39 0.35 11.27
N ALA A 53 1.84 0.18 12.51
CA ALA A 53 2.67 -0.95 12.91
C ALA A 53 1.95 -2.29 12.70
N GLU A 54 0.67 -2.37 13.08
CA GLU A 54 -0.14 -3.57 12.83
C GLU A 54 -0.30 -3.88 11.35
N ARG A 55 -0.55 -2.86 10.52
CA ARG A 55 -0.68 -3.02 9.08
C ARG A 55 0.61 -3.61 8.49
N ILE A 56 1.76 -3.05 8.87
CA ILE A 56 3.07 -3.56 8.44
C ILE A 56 3.27 -5.01 8.92
N ARG A 57 2.96 -5.33 10.18
CA ARG A 57 3.09 -6.70 10.70
C ARG A 57 2.22 -7.70 9.93
N ARG A 58 0.96 -7.35 9.65
CA ARG A 58 0.06 -8.20 8.83
C ARG A 58 0.60 -8.39 7.44
N MET A 59 1.10 -7.32 6.81
CA MET A 59 1.74 -7.42 5.51
C MET A 59 3.01 -8.27 5.56
N MET A 60 3.74 -8.32 6.68
CA MET A 60 4.98 -9.08 6.81
C MET A 60 4.78 -10.54 7.24
N ALA A 61 3.58 -10.92 7.67
CA ALA A 61 3.28 -12.29 8.07
C ALA A 61 3.52 -13.28 6.89
N PRO A 62 3.99 -14.51 7.18
CA PRO A 62 3.96 -15.59 6.19
C PRO A 62 2.51 -15.95 5.85
N ASP A 63 2.28 -16.39 4.61
CA ASP A 63 0.97 -16.88 4.13
C ASP A 63 0.54 -18.17 4.86
#